data_AF-A0A143HGZ1-F1
#
_entry.id   AF-A0A143HGZ1-F1
#
_cell.length_a   1.000
_cell.length_b   1.000
_cell.length_c   1.000
_cell.angle_alpha   90.00
_cell.angle_beta   90.00
_cell.angle_gamma   90.00
#
_symmetry.space_group_name_H-M   'P 1'
#
loop_
_entity.id
_entity.type
_entity.pdbx_description
1 polymer ?
#
loop_
_entity_poly.entity_id
_entity_poly.type
_entity_poly.pdbx_seq_one_letter_code
_entity_poly.pdbx_strand_id
1 'polypeptide(L)'
;MKDKIIALYGIPVGFLLLGFLFLIIGANGEGLASFFSRPPGAMEWSISNNAIKAFKFVPTALGITFLTLFVSAFSISFYTWQKNVLRDIDNETEKG
;
A
#
# COMPACT_ATOMS: atom_id res chain seq x y z
N MET A 1 -12.95 -18.20 -13.30
CA MET A 1 -12.88 -18.01 -11.82
C MET A 1 -11.68 -17.14 -11.43
N LYS A 2 -10.47 -17.46 -11.93
CA LYS A 2 -9.25 -16.65 -11.75
C LYS A 2 -9.43 -15.15 -12.07
N ASP A 3 -10.01 -14.81 -13.22
CA ASP A 3 -10.15 -13.40 -13.62
C ASP A 3 -11.05 -12.59 -12.70
N LYS A 4 -12.10 -13.23 -12.15
CA LYS A 4 -12.99 -12.62 -11.16
C LYS A 4 -12.28 -12.36 -9.84
N ILE A 5 -11.39 -13.27 -9.42
CA ILE A 5 -10.59 -13.11 -8.19
C ILE A 5 -9.55 -11.99 -8.39
N ILE A 6 -8.86 -11.95 -9.53
CA ILE A 6 -7.88 -10.90 -9.85
C ILE A 6 -8.57 -9.53 -9.88
N ALA A 7 -9.74 -9.43 -10.52
CA ALA A 7 -10.51 -8.18 -10.55
C ALA A 7 -10.94 -7.71 -9.15
N LEU A 8 -11.24 -8.65 -8.24
CA LEU A 8 -11.71 -8.34 -6.90
C LEU A 8 -10.57 -7.94 -5.95
N TYR A 9 -9.44 -8.65 -6.00
CA TYR A 9 -8.33 -8.42 -5.08
C TYR A 9 -7.22 -7.52 -5.62
N GLY A 10 -7.28 -7.12 -6.90
CA GLY A 10 -6.25 -6.27 -7.51
C GLY A 10 -6.06 -4.93 -6.79
N ILE A 11 -7.16 -4.25 -6.44
CA ILE A 11 -7.11 -2.98 -5.72
C ILE A 11 -6.51 -3.14 -4.31
N PRO A 12 -6.99 -4.07 -3.45
CA PRO A 12 -6.36 -4.34 -2.16
C PRO A 12 -4.86 -4.62 -2.27
N VAL A 13 -4.45 -5.50 -3.19
CA VAL A 13 -3.02 -5.83 -3.38
C VAL A 13 -2.22 -4.58 -3.77
N GLY A 14 -2.76 -3.71 -4.62
CA GLY A 14 -2.15 -2.43 -4.96
C GLY A 14 -1.89 -1.55 -3.73
N PHE A 15 -2.88 -1.40 -2.85
CA PHE A 15 -2.71 -0.67 -1.60
C PHE A 15 -1.69 -1.29 -0.66
N LEU A 16 -1.64 -2.63 -0.57
CA LEU A 16 -0.64 -3.33 0.23
C LEU A 16 0.78 -3.03 -0.25
N LEU A 17 1.01 -3.14 -1.56
CA LEU A 17 2.31 -2.91 -2.17
C LEU A 17 2.76 -1.45 -2.02
N LEU A 18 1.86 -0.49 -2.26
CA LEU A 18 2.14 0.93 -2.05
C LEU A 18 2.40 1.24 -0.56
N GLY A 19 1.63 0.64 0.34
CA GLY A 19 1.83 0.77 1.79
C GLY A 19 3.24 0.39 2.21
N PHE A 20 3.69 -0.81 1.83
CA PHE A 20 5.05 -1.24 2.13
C PHE A 20 6.12 -0.38 1.44
N LEU A 21 5.91 -0.01 0.18
CA LEU A 21 6.85 0.86 -0.54
C LEU A 21 7.08 2.17 0.22
N PHE A 22 6.02 2.85 0.64
CA PHE A 22 6.11 4.11 1.36
C PHE A 22 6.70 3.96 2.77
N LEU A 23 6.42 2.85 3.46
CA LEU A 23 7.06 2.54 4.74
C LEU A 23 8.57 2.32 4.59
N ILE A 24 9.01 1.60 3.54
CA ILE A 24 10.43 1.40 3.24
C ILE A 24 11.10 2.73 2.94
N ILE A 25 10.46 3.59 2.14
CA ILE A 25 10.96 4.95 1.86
C ILE A 25 11.09 5.74 3.17
N GLY A 26 10.07 5.72 4.03
CA GLY A 26 10.07 6.44 5.31
C GLY A 26 11.15 5.94 6.28
N ALA A 27 11.33 4.61 6.37
CA ALA A 27 12.37 3.99 7.19
C ALA A 27 13.79 4.41 6.74
N ASN A 28 13.99 4.61 5.44
CA ASN A 28 15.24 5.06 4.84
C ASN A 28 15.31 6.59 4.64
N GLY A 29 14.37 7.35 5.23
CA GLY A 29 14.19 8.77 4.96
C GLY A 29 15.42 9.65 5.25
N GLU A 30 16.30 9.25 6.17
CA GLU A 30 17.54 9.99 6.45
C GLU A 30 18.55 9.91 5.31
N GLY A 31 18.80 8.71 4.80
CA GLY A 31 19.67 8.49 3.66
C GLY A 31 19.14 9.17 2.40
N LEU A 32 17.82 9.10 2.20
CA LEU A 32 17.16 9.79 1.08
C LEU A 32 17.23 11.31 1.21
N ALA A 33 16.97 11.88 2.39
CA ALA A 33 17.11 13.32 2.63
C ALA A 33 18.54 13.78 2.32
N SER A 34 19.53 12.98 2.70
CA SER A 34 20.93 13.26 2.39
C SER A 34 21.21 13.21 0.91
N PHE A 35 20.84 12.13 0.25
CA PHE A 35 21.06 11.94 -1.17
C PHE A 35 20.41 13.05 -2.02
N PHE A 36 19.14 13.39 -1.76
CA PHE A 36 18.38 14.36 -2.56
C PHE A 36 18.74 15.82 -2.26
N SER A 37 19.21 16.13 -1.04
CA SER A 37 19.56 17.51 -0.66
C SER A 37 21.02 17.87 -1.00
N ARG A 38 21.80 16.92 -1.54
CA ARG A 38 23.21 17.12 -1.87
C ARG A 38 23.37 18.16 -3.00
N PRO A 39 24.12 19.25 -2.77
CA PRO A 39 24.50 20.15 -3.85
C PRO A 39 25.47 19.48 -4.85
N PRO A 40 25.39 19.78 -6.16
CA PRO A 40 26.30 19.22 -7.16
C PRO A 40 27.76 19.50 -6.80
N GLY A 41 28.59 18.44 -6.75
CA GLY A 41 30.03 18.55 -6.49
C GLY A 41 30.43 18.71 -5.02
N ALA A 42 29.50 18.81 -4.08
CA ALA A 42 29.83 18.90 -2.65
C ALA A 42 30.34 17.55 -2.11
N MET A 43 31.47 17.54 -1.41
CA MET A 43 31.98 16.34 -0.70
C MET A 43 31.29 16.14 0.65
N GLU A 44 30.93 17.22 1.32
CA GLU A 44 30.19 17.24 2.58
C GLU A 44 29.09 18.30 2.51
N TRP A 45 27.93 18.02 3.10
CA TRP A 45 26.82 18.96 3.23
C TRP A 45 26.05 18.67 4.52
N SER A 46 25.43 19.70 5.07
CA SER A 46 24.53 19.58 6.20
C SER A 46 23.08 19.65 5.73
N ILE A 47 22.21 18.97 6.45
CA ILE A 47 20.77 18.91 6.17
C ILE A 47 20.06 19.32 7.44
N SER A 48 19.01 20.11 7.30
CA SER A 48 18.22 20.49 8.46
C SER A 48 17.52 19.26 9.05
N ASN A 49 17.45 19.20 10.38
CA ASN A 49 16.73 18.13 11.06
C ASN A 49 15.23 18.09 10.64
N ASN A 50 14.66 19.24 10.29
CA ASN A 50 13.30 19.32 9.76
C ASN A 50 13.15 18.63 8.40
N ALA A 51 14.14 18.78 7.50
CA ALA A 51 14.11 18.07 6.22
C ALA A 51 14.18 16.56 6.44
N ILE A 52 15.11 16.08 7.29
CA ILE A 52 15.21 14.65 7.64
C ILE A 52 13.88 14.13 8.20
N LYS A 53 13.26 14.87 9.13
CA LYS A 53 11.95 14.51 9.69
C LYS A 53 10.86 14.44 8.62
N ALA A 54 10.82 15.38 7.67
CA ALA A 54 9.83 15.36 6.60
C ALA A 54 9.99 14.11 5.71
N PHE A 55 11.23 13.77 5.31
CA PHE A 55 11.54 12.57 4.53
C PHE A 55 11.25 11.26 5.26
N LYS A 56 11.25 11.24 6.60
CA LYS A 56 10.82 10.08 7.38
C LYS A 56 9.30 10.04 7.55
N PHE A 57 8.72 11.14 8.03
CA PHE A 57 7.34 11.17 8.51
C PHE A 57 6.31 11.12 7.37
N VAL A 58 6.51 11.90 6.30
CA VAL A 58 5.52 11.97 5.21
C VAL A 58 5.35 10.61 4.51
N PRO A 59 6.43 9.92 4.09
CA PRO A 59 6.28 8.58 3.51
C PRO A 59 5.73 7.58 4.52
N THR A 60 6.14 7.64 5.79
CA THR A 60 5.61 6.73 6.82
C THR A 60 4.10 6.90 6.99
N ALA A 61 3.62 8.14 7.06
CA ALA A 61 2.19 8.45 7.17
C ALA A 61 1.41 7.93 5.95
N LEU A 62 1.92 8.16 4.73
CA LEU A 62 1.33 7.62 3.51
C LEU A 62 1.29 6.09 3.53
N GLY A 63 2.36 5.44 3.96
CA GLY A 63 2.44 3.99 4.09
C GLY A 63 1.36 3.44 5.02
N ILE A 64 1.19 4.04 6.20
CA ILE A 64 0.12 3.68 7.15
C ILE A 64 -1.27 3.89 6.53
N THR A 65 -1.50 5.02 5.85
CA THR A 65 -2.78 5.29 5.18
C THR A 65 -3.10 4.23 4.13
N PHE A 66 -2.14 3.84 3.30
CA PHE A 66 -2.34 2.79 2.30
C PHE A 66 -2.59 1.41 2.94
N LEU A 67 -1.92 1.08 4.05
CA LEU A 67 -2.21 -0.16 4.77
C LEU A 67 -3.62 -0.17 5.39
N THR A 68 -4.09 0.96 5.90
CA THR A 68 -5.48 1.11 6.36
C THR A 68 -6.46 0.90 5.20
N LEU A 69 -6.21 1.53 4.04
CA LEU A 69 -7.02 1.34 2.84
C LEU A 69 -7.00 -0.11 2.35
N PHE A 70 -5.86 -0.81 2.46
CA PHE A 70 -5.76 -2.23 2.17
C PHE A 70 -6.72 -3.05 3.03
N VAL A 71 -6.73 -2.85 4.35
CA VAL A 71 -7.62 -3.60 5.27
C VAL A 71 -9.09 -3.38 4.89
N SER A 72 -9.48 -2.13 4.64
CA SER A 72 -10.86 -1.80 4.24
C SER A 72 -11.23 -2.42 2.89
N ALA A 73 -10.40 -2.23 1.86
CA ALA A 73 -10.66 -2.74 0.52
C ALA A 73 -10.65 -4.28 0.49
N PHE A 74 -9.72 -4.91 1.21
CA PHE A 74 -9.63 -6.37 1.34
C PHE A 74 -10.89 -6.93 1.98
N SER A 75 -11.38 -6.30 3.06
CA SER A 75 -12.61 -6.73 3.75
C SER A 75 -13.83 -6.68 2.83
N ILE A 76 -13.99 -5.59 2.06
CA ILE A 76 -15.09 -5.45 1.08
C ILE A 76 -14.99 -6.52 -0.02
N SER A 77 -13.78 -6.74 -0.52
CA SER A 77 -13.49 -7.73 -1.57
C SER A 77 -13.79 -9.14 -1.07
N PHE A 78 -13.35 -9.47 0.14
CA PHE A 78 -13.59 -10.76 0.77
C PHE A 78 -15.08 -11.02 1.01
N TYR A 79 -15.81 -10.04 1.56
CA TYR A 79 -17.25 -10.13 1.74
C TYR A 79 -17.99 -10.38 0.41
N THR A 80 -17.60 -9.64 -0.63
CA THR A 80 -18.19 -9.80 -1.97
C THR A 80 -17.91 -11.19 -2.55
N TRP A 81 -16.69 -11.71 -2.37
CA TRP A 81 -16.33 -13.05 -2.80
C TRP A 81 -17.19 -14.11 -2.09
N GLN A 82 -17.31 -14.02 -0.76
CA GLN A 82 -18.14 -14.94 0.02
C GLN A 82 -19.59 -14.94 -0.45
N LYS A 83 -20.18 -13.76 -0.67
CA LYS A 83 -21.56 -13.63 -1.17
C LYS A 83 -21.75 -14.29 -2.54
N ASN A 84 -20.77 -14.13 -3.44
CA ASN A 84 -20.84 -14.74 -4.77
C ASN A 84 -20.76 -16.27 -4.69
N VAL A 85 -19.88 -16.81 -3.86
CA VAL A 85 -19.76 -18.27 -3.66
C VAL A 85 -21.06 -18.86 -3.11
N LEU A 86 -21.67 -18.23 -2.10
CA LEU A 86 -22.93 -18.70 -1.54
C LEU A 86 -24.07 -18.68 -2.57
N ARG A 87 -24.15 -17.63 -3.38
CA ARG A 87 -25.14 -17.54 -4.46
C ARG A 87 -24.93 -18.62 -5.53
N ASP A 88 -23.69 -18.92 -5.88
CA ASP A 88 -23.39 -19.95 -6.88
C ASP A 88 -23.83 -21.34 -6.37
N ILE A 89 -23.69 -21.63 -5.07
CA ILE A 89 -24.18 -22.87 -4.43
C ILE A 89 -25.72 -22.96 -4.48
N ASP A 90 -26.43 -21.89 -4.12
CA ASP A 90 -27.90 -21.85 -4.09
C ASP A 90 -28.51 -22.14 -5.47
N ASN A 91 -27.90 -21.55 -6.52
CA ASN A 91 -28.29 -21.78 -7.91
C ASN A 91 -28.04 -23.22 -8.40
N GLU A 92 -27.10 -23.95 -7.80
CA GLU A 92 -26.86 -25.37 -8.11
C GLU A 92 -27.89 -26.26 -7.40
N THR A 93 -28.31 -25.89 -6.18
CA THR A 93 -29.33 -26.63 -5.42
C THR A 93 -30.74 -26.49 -5.98
N GLU A 94 -31.10 -25.36 -6.60
CA GLU A 94 -32.41 -25.20 -7.26
C GLU A 94 -32.54 -25.94 -8.60
N LYS A 95 -31.43 -26.41 -9.18
CA LYS A 95 -31.40 -27.06 -10.50
C LYS A 95 -31.36 -28.60 -10.44
N GLY A 96 -31.19 -29.19 -9.27
CA GLY A 96 -31.17 -30.65 -9.04
C GLY A 96 -32.51 -31.16 -8.53
#